data_AF-A0AAV3ZA81-F1
#
_entry.id   AF-A0AAV3ZA81-F1
#
_cell.length_a   1.000
_cell.length_b   1.000
_cell.length_c   1.000
_cell.angle_alpha   90.00
_cell.angle_beta   90.00
_cell.angle_gamma   90.00
#
_symmetry.space_group_name_H-M   'P 1'
#
loop_
_entity.id
_entity.type
_entity.pdbx_description
1 polymer ?
#
loop_
_entity_poly.entity_id
_entity_poly.type
_entity_poly.pdbx_seq_one_letter_code
_entity_poly.pdbx_strand_id
1 'polypeptide(L)'
;MYHEVGESVDKCIVRLRNKAGECSFTLENKDERITEQLIEGIHMKDEKKKLISKGDALTLTMAIEMTRSFEASDKDLNEYM
;
A
#
# COMPACT_ATOMS: atom_id res chain seq x y z
N MET A 1 -2.04 14.57 -1.29
CA MET A 1 -0.62 14.60 -0.84
C MET A 1 0.06 13.44 -1.54
N TYR A 2 1.02 13.71 -2.41
CA TYR A 2 1.68 12.68 -3.21
C TYR A 2 2.66 11.86 -2.36
N HIS A 3 2.79 10.58 -2.70
CA HIS A 3 3.79 9.66 -2.18
C HIS A 3 5.19 10.29 -2.33
N GLU A 4 5.98 10.33 -1.25
CA GLU A 4 7.37 10.79 -1.31
C GLU A 4 8.20 9.71 -2.04
N VAL A 5 8.81 10.08 -3.16
CA VAL A 5 9.66 9.20 -3.97
C VAL A 5 10.79 8.66 -3.09
N GLY A 6 10.77 7.36 -2.80
CA GLY A 6 11.79 6.65 -2.00
C GLY A 6 11.39 6.29 -0.56
N GLU A 7 10.14 6.51 -0.15
CA GLU A 7 9.63 5.97 1.10
C GLU A 7 9.36 4.47 0.97
N SER A 8 9.88 3.66 1.91
CA SER A 8 9.57 2.23 1.87
C SER A 8 8.10 1.96 2.14
N VAL A 9 7.56 0.88 1.60
CA VAL A 9 6.17 0.45 1.81
C VAL A 9 5.84 0.40 3.29
N ASP A 10 6.77 -0.07 4.12
CA ASP A 10 6.63 -0.08 5.58
C ASP A 10 6.48 1.30 6.21
N LYS A 11 7.30 2.27 5.79
CA LYS A 11 7.18 3.65 6.29
C LYS A 11 5.85 4.27 5.86
N CYS A 12 5.44 4.02 4.62
CA CYS A 12 4.14 4.47 4.11
C CYS A 12 2.98 3.89 4.94
N ILE A 13 3.00 2.58 5.25
CA ILE A 13 2.00 1.92 6.09
C ILE A 13 1.97 2.49 7.50
N VAL A 14 3.13 2.70 8.13
CA VAL A 14 3.22 3.29 9.47
C VAL A 14 2.62 4.70 9.47
N ARG A 15 2.94 5.52 8.47
CA ARG A 15 2.37 6.87 8.32
C ARG A 15 0.86 6.83 8.12
N LEU A 16 0.36 5.92 7.27
CA LEU A 16 -1.08 5.75 7.01
C LEU A 16 -1.81 5.30 8.28
N ARG A 17 -1.26 4.34 9.03
CA ARG A 17 -1.83 3.88 10.31
C ARG A 17 -1.87 4.96 11.37
N ASN A 18 -0.81 5.77 11.46
CA ASN A 18 -0.74 6.91 12.39
C ASN A 18 -1.78 7.98 12.02
N LYS A 19 -1.83 8.43 10.77
CA LYS A 19 -2.86 9.39 10.29
C LYS A 19 -4.27 8.88 10.50
N ALA A 20 -4.49 7.59 10.24
CA ALA A 20 -5.80 6.97 10.41
C ALA A 20 -6.13 6.73 11.90
N GLY A 21 -5.15 6.77 12.81
CA GLY A 21 -5.35 6.77 14.26
C GLY A 21 -5.68 8.15 14.83
N GLU A 22 -5.25 9.22 14.16
CA GLU A 22 -5.62 10.61 14.51
C GLU A 22 -7.02 11.00 14.02
N CYS A 23 -7.60 10.20 13.12
CA CYS A 23 -8.95 10.42 12.62
C CYS A 23 -9.98 9.55 13.38
N SER A 24 -11.14 10.12 13.70
CA SER A 24 -12.29 9.42 14.32
C SER A 24 -13.03 8.52 13.33
N PHE A 25 -12.32 7.66 12.59
CA PHE A 25 -12.94 6.66 11.73
C PHE A 25 -13.36 5.44 12.55
N THR A 26 -14.48 4.81 12.16
CA THR A 26 -14.79 3.45 12.58
C THR A 26 -13.70 2.51 12.09
N LEU A 27 -13.45 1.42 12.83
CA LEU A 27 -12.34 0.50 12.54
C LEU A 27 -12.39 -0.05 11.10
N GLU A 28 -13.59 -0.37 10.60
CA GLU A 28 -13.84 -0.86 9.24
C GLU A 28 -13.48 0.19 8.17
N ASN A 29 -13.91 1.45 8.37
CA ASN A 29 -13.58 2.56 7.48
C ASN A 29 -12.09 2.90 7.48
N LYS A 30 -11.38 2.55 8.57
CA LYS A 30 -9.94 2.77 8.70
C LYS A 30 -9.16 1.86 7.74
N ASP A 31 -9.51 0.58 7.72
CA ASP A 31 -8.80 -0.42 6.93
C ASP A 31 -9.07 -0.26 5.43
N GLU A 32 -10.31 0.05 5.03
CA GLU A 32 -10.65 0.38 3.64
C GLU A 32 -9.86 1.60 3.15
N ARG A 33 -9.85 2.70 3.92
CA ARG A 33 -9.12 3.91 3.55
C ARG A 33 -7.61 3.71 3.46
N ILE A 34 -7.02 2.94 4.38
CA ILE A 34 -5.59 2.61 4.30
C ILE A 34 -5.31 1.79 3.03
N THR A 35 -6.19 0.84 2.71
CA THR A 35 -6.06 -0.01 1.52
C THR A 35 -6.15 0.82 0.24
N GLU A 36 -7.12 1.72 0.12
CA GLU A 36 -7.25 2.63 -1.02
C GLU A 36 -6.01 3.53 -1.20
N GLN A 37 -5.56 4.15 -0.10
CA GLN A 37 -4.36 5.00 -0.14
C GLN A 37 -3.09 4.21 -0.49
N LEU A 38 -2.99 2.96 -0.06
CA LEU A 38 -1.89 2.08 -0.42
C LEU A 38 -1.90 1.76 -1.93
N ILE A 39 -3.07 1.45 -2.49
CA ILE A 39 -3.25 1.19 -3.93
C ILE A 39 -2.96 2.45 -4.76
N GLU A 40 -3.33 3.63 -4.27
CA GLU A 40 -2.99 4.91 -4.93
C GLU A 40 -1.50 5.21 -4.91
N GLY A 41 -0.81 4.86 -3.82
CA GLY A 41 0.64 5.06 -3.66
C GLY A 41 1.51 4.14 -4.53
N ILE A 42 0.96 3.08 -5.11
CA ILE A 42 1.71 2.18 -5.99
C ILE A 42 1.87 2.81 -7.37
N HIS A 43 3.12 3.06 -7.73
CA HIS A 43 3.50 3.63 -9.02
C HIS A 43 3.48 2.60 -10.16
N MET A 44 3.64 1.31 -9.85
CA MET A 44 3.66 0.23 -10.83
C MET A 44 2.24 -0.16 -11.28
N LYS A 45 1.93 0.08 -12.56
CA LYS A 45 0.57 -0.13 -13.10
C LYS A 45 0.10 -1.58 -13.01
N ASP A 46 0.98 -2.55 -13.23
CA ASP A 46 0.60 -3.97 -13.23
C ASP A 46 0.33 -4.50 -11.82
N GLU A 47 1.07 -4.02 -10.84
CA GLU A 47 0.88 -4.34 -9.43
C GLU A 47 -0.39 -3.71 -8.88
N LYS A 48 -0.65 -2.45 -9.25
CA LYS A 48 -1.91 -1.77 -8.96
C LYS A 48 -3.11 -2.53 -9.55
N LYS A 49 -2.99 -3.03 -10.79
CA LYS A 49 -4.03 -3.89 -11.40
C LYS A 49 -4.23 -5.20 -10.64
N LYS A 50 -3.17 -5.87 -10.18
CA LYS A 50 -3.29 -7.10 -9.37
C LYS A 50 -4.07 -6.85 -8.08
N LEU A 51 -3.81 -5.74 -7.40
CA LEU A 51 -4.57 -5.32 -6.22
C LEU A 51 -6.04 -5.06 -6.53
N ILE A 52 -6.32 -4.21 -7.52
CA ILE A 52 -7.70 -3.86 -7.91
C ILE A 52 -8.49 -5.10 -8.36
N SER A 53 -7.83 -6.05 -9.02
CA SER A 53 -8.48 -7.29 -9.51
C SER A 53 -9.03 -8.19 -8.40
N LYS A 54 -8.59 -8.01 -7.14
CA LYS A 54 -9.12 -8.77 -6.00
C LYS A 54 -10.47 -8.24 -5.48
N GLY A 55 -10.84 -7.00 -5.82
CA GLY A 55 -12.12 -6.40 -5.41
C GLY A 55 -12.38 -6.53 -3.91
N ASP A 56 -13.59 -6.95 -3.55
CA ASP A 56 -14.06 -7.08 -2.15
C ASP A 56 -13.31 -8.16 -1.34
N ALA A 57 -12.58 -9.06 -2.00
CA ALA A 57 -11.75 -10.05 -1.31
C ALA A 57 -10.40 -9.48 -0.84
N LEU A 58 -10.09 -8.22 -1.21
CA LEU A 58 -8.85 -7.57 -0.82
C LEU A 58 -8.94 -7.05 0.62
N THR A 59 -8.25 -7.72 1.53
CA THR A 59 -8.07 -7.23 2.90
C THR A 59 -6.83 -6.33 3.00
N LEU A 60 -6.81 -5.45 4.00
CA LEU A 60 -5.64 -4.61 4.28
C LEU A 60 -4.36 -5.43 4.44
N THR A 61 -4.42 -6.56 5.13
CA THR A 61 -3.28 -7.46 5.32
C THR A 61 -2.75 -7.98 3.99
N MET A 62 -3.65 -8.46 3.11
CA MET A 62 -3.27 -8.93 1.77
C MET A 62 -2.67 -7.80 0.93
N ALA A 63 -3.23 -6.60 1.01
CA ALA A 63 -2.71 -5.45 0.29
C ALA A 63 -1.27 -5.14 0.73
N ILE A 64 -1.03 -5.10 2.04
CA ILE A 64 0.31 -4.88 2.63
C ILE A 64 1.31 -5.94 2.17
N GLU A 65 0.95 -7.22 2.26
CA GLU A 65 1.86 -8.32 1.88
C GLU A 65 2.23 -8.28 0.40
N MET A 66 1.25 -8.00 -0.47
CA MET A 66 1.52 -7.88 -1.89
C MET A 66 2.38 -6.66 -2.20
N THR A 67 2.08 -5.48 -1.62
CA THR A 67 2.87 -4.27 -1.84
C THR A 67 4.30 -4.41 -1.32
N ARG A 68 4.53 -5.13 -0.20
CA ARG A 68 5.89 -5.48 0.25
C ARG A 68 6.60 -6.43 -0.70
N SER A 69 5.90 -7.43 -1.23
CA SER A 69 6.47 -8.39 -2.19
C SER A 69 6.87 -7.71 -3.51
N PHE A 70 6.07 -6.74 -3.93
CA PHE A 70 6.32 -5.87 -5.07
C PHE A 70 7.55 -5.00 -4.86
N GLU A 71 7.66 -4.30 -3.73
CA GLU A 71 8.86 -3.52 -3.37
C GLU A 71 10.12 -4.40 -3.31
N ALA A 72 10.04 -5.60 -2.72
CA ALA A 72 11.17 -6.53 -2.70
C ALA A 72 11.59 -6.94 -4.12
N SER A 73 10.63 -7.24 -5.00
CA SER A 73 10.89 -7.63 -6.38
C SER A 73 11.49 -6.48 -7.21
N ASP A 74 11.04 -5.25 -7.00
CA ASP A 74 11.57 -4.04 -7.67
C ASP A 74 12.99 -3.72 -7.20
N LYS A 75 13.25 -3.90 -5.90
CA LYS A 75 14.57 -3.68 -5.30
C LYS A 75 15.61 -4.70 -5.80
N ASP A 76 15.22 -5.97 -5.93
CA ASP A 76 16.06 -7.02 -6.51
C ASP A 76 16.37 -6.75 -8.01
N LEU A 77 15.43 -6.19 -8.76
CA LEU A 77 15.62 -5.85 -10.17
C LEU A 77 16.58 -4.65 -10.36
N ASN A 78 16.58 -3.71 -9.42
CA ASN A 78 17.42 -2.51 -9.47
C ASN A 78 18.83 -2.73 -8.88
N GLU A 79 19.04 -3.78 -8.07
CA GLU A 79 20.36 -4.17 -7.53
C GLU A 79 21.20 -4.99 -8.53
N TYR A 80 20.61 -5.47 -9.62
CA TYR A 80 21.26 -6.29 -10.66
C TYR A 80 21.53 -5.55 -11.99
N MET A 81 21.36 -4.22 -12.05
CA MET A 81 21.60 -3.41 -13.25
C MET A 81 22.82 -2.47 -13.13
#